data_AF-A0A1V9ZYN3-F1
#
_entry.id   AF-A0A1V9ZYN3-F1
#
_cell.length_a   1.000
_cell.length_b   1.000
_cell.length_c   1.000
_cell.angle_alpha   90.00
_cell.angle_beta   90.00
_cell.angle_gamma   90.00
#
_symmetry.space_group_name_H-M   'P 1'
#
loop_
_entity.id
_entity.type
_entity.pdbx_description
1 polymer ?
#
loop_
_entity_poly.entity_id
_entity_poly.type
_entity_poly.pdbx_seq_one_letter_code
_entity_poly.pdbx_strand_id
1 'polypeptide(L)'
;MESVVFDHLEGRHTATLILLHGLGDVAHSFAHGWQGMARKFAAEVPYMKIIMPYAPIQAVSINRGRRMPAWYDMVSLDDRNLDSCQGIEISIKMITRLIENEVAAGIPRNRIILGGLSQGGATALYIGYHLQEPLCGIIALSAYLPDLNPLDQRHTATLILLHGRGDQAHWFAHGWGGMNENIAGKIPYLKIIMPNAPNQPVALNNNLPMPAWFNTVSLTDRNLDSCQGINISIKIITQLIDNELAAGIPRNRIILGGFSQGGATSLYAGYNMQEPLGGIVALSAYLPDLRNYIVQDAVKSMPLIMFHGEKDHIVKISWGQDTFKHLQDQGVNGQLIVYPELRHDVIPEEVDAVIAWLQSRLPSV
;
A
#
# COMPACT_ATOMS: atom_id res chain seq x y z
N MET A 1 -14.71 -31.93 -3.30
CA MET A 1 -13.32 -31.66 -3.70
C MET A 1 -12.49 -32.83 -3.21
N GLU A 2 -11.51 -33.26 -3.97
CA GLU A 2 -10.60 -34.30 -3.50
C GLU A 2 -9.76 -33.74 -2.35
N SER A 3 -9.62 -34.50 -1.27
CA SER A 3 -8.86 -34.14 -0.08
C SER A 3 -8.46 -35.43 0.60
N VAL A 4 -7.30 -35.45 1.23
CA VAL A 4 -6.96 -36.53 2.15
C VAL A 4 -7.56 -36.14 3.50
N VAL A 5 -8.41 -37.00 4.05
CA VAL A 5 -9.08 -36.79 5.33
C VAL A 5 -8.55 -37.82 6.32
N PHE A 6 -8.05 -37.34 7.45
CA PHE A 6 -7.81 -38.17 8.62
C PHE A 6 -8.93 -37.93 9.60
N ASP A 7 -9.81 -38.93 9.72
CA ASP A 7 -10.90 -38.90 10.68
C ASP A 7 -10.40 -39.18 12.10
N HIS A 8 -11.20 -38.71 13.04
CA HIS A 8 -11.06 -38.98 14.46
C HIS A 8 -11.13 -40.48 14.73
N LEU A 9 -10.23 -40.99 15.59
CA LEU A 9 -10.17 -42.43 15.87
C LEU A 9 -11.29 -42.86 16.82
N GLU A 10 -11.55 -42.10 17.89
CA GLU A 10 -12.64 -42.36 18.85
C GLU A 10 -13.05 -41.03 19.53
N GLY A 11 -14.17 -40.43 19.12
CA GLY A 11 -14.67 -39.17 19.67
C GLY A 11 -15.72 -38.50 18.78
N ARG A 12 -16.48 -37.54 19.29
CA ARG A 12 -17.37 -36.72 18.43
C ARG A 12 -16.50 -35.67 17.73
N HIS A 13 -16.59 -35.59 16.40
CA HIS A 13 -15.98 -34.51 15.61
C HIS A 13 -16.49 -33.16 16.13
N THR A 14 -15.61 -32.39 16.77
CA THR A 14 -15.95 -31.08 17.38
C THR A 14 -14.91 -29.99 17.12
N ALA A 15 -13.88 -30.30 16.31
CA ALA A 15 -12.88 -29.37 15.83
C ALA A 15 -12.33 -29.82 14.48
N THR A 16 -11.84 -28.89 13.66
CA THR A 16 -11.24 -29.19 12.35
C THR A 16 -9.94 -28.45 12.15
N LEU A 17 -8.93 -29.16 11.66
CA LEU A 17 -7.70 -28.59 11.13
C LEU A 17 -7.69 -28.76 9.60
N ILE A 18 -7.64 -27.67 8.86
CA ILE A 18 -7.43 -27.66 7.42
C ILE A 18 -5.95 -27.33 7.17
N LEU A 19 -5.18 -28.24 6.56
CA LEU A 19 -3.73 -28.09 6.40
C LEU A 19 -3.32 -28.10 4.91
N LEU A 20 -2.77 -26.97 4.44
CA LEU A 20 -2.38 -26.72 3.06
C LEU A 20 -0.92 -27.10 2.80
N HIS A 21 -0.67 -27.89 1.76
CA HIS A 21 0.68 -28.34 1.38
C HIS A 21 1.50 -27.25 0.65
N GLY A 22 2.81 -27.47 0.46
CA GLY A 22 3.70 -26.54 -0.24
C GLY A 22 3.58 -26.57 -1.78
N LEU A 23 4.26 -25.63 -2.44
CA LEU A 23 4.33 -25.55 -3.91
C LEU A 23 4.90 -26.83 -4.52
N GLY A 24 4.24 -27.36 -5.55
CA GLY A 24 4.71 -28.53 -6.31
C GLY A 24 4.49 -29.88 -5.61
N ASP A 25 4.05 -29.88 -4.35
CA ASP A 25 3.62 -31.08 -3.63
C ASP A 25 2.15 -31.41 -3.95
N VAL A 26 1.67 -32.58 -3.53
CA VAL A 26 0.24 -32.96 -3.61
C VAL A 26 -0.25 -33.47 -2.27
N ALA A 27 -1.55 -33.35 -2.00
CA ALA A 27 -2.13 -33.74 -0.71
C ALA A 27 -1.80 -35.18 -0.30
N HIS A 28 -1.72 -36.13 -1.24
CA HIS A 28 -1.36 -37.52 -0.93
C HIS A 28 0.10 -37.69 -0.45
N SER A 29 1.06 -37.07 -1.13
CA SER A 29 2.49 -37.11 -0.77
C SER A 29 2.76 -36.36 0.52
N PHE A 30 2.13 -35.19 0.66
CA PHE A 30 2.16 -34.42 1.90
C PHE A 30 1.58 -35.21 3.08
N ALA A 31 0.39 -35.80 2.90
CA ALA A 31 -0.24 -36.65 3.90
C ALA A 31 0.64 -37.86 4.26
N HIS A 32 1.32 -38.48 3.29
CA HIS A 32 2.27 -39.58 3.53
C HIS A 32 3.45 -39.15 4.42
N GLY A 33 4.08 -38.01 4.11
CA GLY A 33 5.13 -37.43 4.96
C GLY A 33 4.63 -37.05 6.36
N TRP A 34 3.32 -36.77 6.48
CA TRP A 34 2.67 -36.37 7.72
C TRP A 34 1.96 -37.50 8.47
N GLN A 35 1.98 -38.76 7.99
CA GLN A 35 1.26 -39.87 8.63
C GLN A 35 1.66 -40.06 10.09
N GLY A 36 2.95 -39.91 10.41
CA GLY A 36 3.44 -40.00 11.79
C GLY A 36 2.85 -38.89 12.68
N MET A 37 2.70 -37.68 12.15
CA MET A 37 2.10 -36.57 12.87
C MET A 37 0.58 -36.71 12.96
N ALA A 38 -0.09 -37.12 11.88
CA ALA A 38 -1.52 -37.40 11.86
C ALA A 38 -1.91 -38.47 12.90
N ARG A 39 -1.10 -39.54 13.05
CA ARG A 39 -1.28 -40.55 14.10
C ARG A 39 -1.12 -39.97 15.51
N LYS A 40 -0.13 -39.09 15.72
CA LYS A 40 0.02 -38.39 17.01
C LYS A 40 -1.15 -37.47 17.31
N PHE A 41 -1.60 -36.67 16.33
CA PHE A 41 -2.79 -35.84 16.49
C PHE A 41 -4.03 -36.68 16.80
N ALA A 42 -4.23 -37.80 16.10
CA ALA A 42 -5.36 -38.67 16.35
C ALA A 42 -5.33 -39.29 17.77
N ALA A 43 -4.15 -39.48 18.35
CA ALA A 43 -3.98 -39.95 19.72
C ALA A 43 -4.14 -38.84 20.78
N GLU A 44 -3.61 -37.65 20.53
CA GLU A 44 -3.55 -36.55 21.52
C GLU A 44 -4.77 -35.61 21.45
N VAL A 45 -5.39 -35.47 20.28
CA VAL A 45 -6.60 -34.65 20.04
C VAL A 45 -7.63 -35.44 19.24
N PRO A 46 -8.18 -36.53 19.83
CA PRO A 46 -9.03 -37.50 19.13
C PRO A 46 -10.36 -36.92 18.64
N TYR A 47 -10.74 -35.70 19.04
CA TYR A 47 -11.96 -35.01 18.62
C TYR A 47 -11.79 -34.15 17.35
N MET A 48 -10.56 -34.04 16.84
CA MET A 48 -10.23 -33.19 15.71
C MET A 48 -10.15 -33.97 14.40
N LYS A 49 -10.84 -33.48 13.37
CA LYS A 49 -10.71 -33.96 11.99
C LYS A 49 -9.62 -33.17 11.26
N ILE A 50 -8.77 -33.84 10.50
CA ILE A 50 -7.73 -33.18 9.69
C ILE A 50 -8.09 -33.31 8.21
N ILE A 51 -8.19 -32.18 7.51
CA ILE A 51 -8.47 -32.10 6.07
C ILE A 51 -7.23 -31.55 5.37
N MET A 52 -6.71 -32.29 4.39
CA MET A 52 -5.59 -31.86 3.54
C MET A 52 -6.08 -31.76 2.08
N PRO A 53 -6.46 -30.56 1.61
CA PRO A 53 -6.97 -30.38 0.26
C PRO A 53 -5.86 -30.36 -0.79
N TYR A 54 -6.21 -30.72 -2.03
CA TYR A 54 -5.32 -30.58 -3.18
C TYR A 54 -5.34 -29.14 -3.70
N ALA A 55 -4.17 -28.57 -3.95
CA ALA A 55 -4.04 -27.30 -4.66
C ALA A 55 -4.47 -27.43 -6.14
N PRO A 56 -4.99 -26.36 -6.77
CA PRO A 56 -5.27 -26.38 -8.20
C PRO A 56 -3.99 -26.54 -9.05
N ILE A 57 -4.13 -27.14 -10.24
CA ILE A 57 -3.03 -27.23 -11.22
C ILE A 57 -2.99 -25.95 -12.06
N GLN A 58 -2.00 -25.10 -11.79
CA GLN A 58 -1.81 -23.83 -12.49
C GLN A 58 -0.35 -23.64 -12.94
N ALA A 59 -0.13 -22.74 -13.89
CA ALA A 59 1.21 -22.38 -14.34
C ALA A 59 1.93 -21.58 -13.24
N VAL A 60 3.23 -21.83 -13.08
CA VAL A 60 4.04 -21.18 -12.05
C VAL A 60 5.27 -20.52 -12.68
N SER A 61 5.34 -19.20 -12.60
CA SER A 61 6.29 -18.31 -13.24
C SER A 61 7.73 -18.60 -12.85
N ILE A 62 8.01 -18.76 -11.56
CA ILE A 62 9.36 -19.11 -11.09
C ILE A 62 9.84 -20.46 -11.63
N ASN A 63 8.90 -21.36 -11.92
CA ASN A 63 9.16 -22.65 -12.54
C ASN A 63 9.00 -22.59 -14.07
N ARG A 64 9.29 -21.44 -14.68
CA ARG A 64 9.27 -21.20 -16.13
C ARG A 64 7.90 -21.55 -16.76
N GLY A 65 6.81 -21.21 -16.06
CA GLY A 65 5.44 -21.47 -16.51
C GLY A 65 5.01 -22.94 -16.44
N ARG A 66 5.80 -23.82 -15.80
CA ARG A 66 5.43 -25.23 -15.64
C ARG A 66 4.13 -25.35 -14.84
N ARG A 67 3.19 -26.15 -15.36
CA ARG A 67 1.93 -26.44 -14.67
C ARG A 67 2.15 -27.47 -13.57
N MET A 68 1.78 -27.11 -12.34
CA MET A 68 1.94 -27.97 -11.16
C MET A 68 0.91 -27.59 -10.09
N PRO A 69 0.73 -28.40 -9.03
CA PRO A 69 -0.08 -28.01 -7.89
C PRO A 69 0.51 -26.76 -7.24
N ALA A 70 -0.27 -25.70 -7.20
CA ALA A 70 0.12 -24.43 -6.60
C ALA A 70 -1.13 -23.70 -6.12
N TRP A 71 -1.02 -22.95 -5.03
CA TRP A 71 -2.13 -22.15 -4.51
C TRP A 71 -2.28 -20.81 -5.26
N TYR A 72 -1.19 -20.30 -5.82
CA TYR A 72 -1.15 -19.12 -6.68
C TYR A 72 0.15 -19.14 -7.51
N ASP A 73 0.23 -18.27 -8.51
CA ASP A 73 1.45 -18.09 -9.29
C ASP A 73 2.54 -17.38 -8.47
N MET A 74 3.67 -18.05 -8.30
CA MET A 74 4.85 -17.51 -7.61
C MET A 74 5.85 -17.02 -8.66
N VAL A 75 6.26 -15.76 -8.55
CA VAL A 75 7.11 -15.08 -9.55
C VAL A 75 8.56 -15.03 -9.10
N SER A 76 8.83 -14.84 -7.81
CA SER A 76 10.19 -14.74 -7.28
C SER A 76 10.35 -15.37 -5.88
N LEU A 77 11.53 -15.91 -5.59
CA LEU A 77 11.93 -16.27 -4.21
C LEU A 77 12.61 -15.10 -3.49
N ASP A 78 13.24 -14.20 -4.23
CA ASP A 78 14.14 -13.16 -3.71
C ASP A 78 13.39 -11.87 -3.39
N ASP A 79 12.31 -11.58 -4.13
CA ASP A 79 11.48 -10.39 -3.90
C ASP A 79 10.00 -10.79 -3.84
N ARG A 80 9.50 -10.94 -2.61
CA ARG A 80 8.10 -11.31 -2.34
C ARG A 80 7.12 -10.19 -2.65
N ASN A 81 7.58 -8.95 -2.85
CA ASN A 81 6.71 -7.85 -3.25
C ASN A 81 6.28 -7.96 -4.73
N LEU A 82 6.95 -8.82 -5.51
CA LEU A 82 6.57 -9.12 -6.90
C LEU A 82 5.48 -10.21 -6.99
N ASP A 83 5.21 -10.94 -5.90
CA ASP A 83 4.18 -11.97 -5.87
C ASP A 83 2.79 -11.32 -5.71
N SER A 84 2.22 -10.85 -6.84
CA SER A 84 0.85 -10.31 -6.93
C SER A 84 -0.25 -11.34 -6.61
N CYS A 85 0.13 -12.55 -6.19
CA CYS A 85 -0.75 -13.68 -5.90
C CYS A 85 -1.73 -14.00 -7.04
N GLN A 86 -1.30 -13.82 -8.28
CA GLN A 86 -2.15 -14.10 -9.44
C GLN A 86 -2.68 -15.55 -9.37
N GLY A 87 -3.99 -15.71 -9.51
CA GLY A 87 -4.67 -17.01 -9.42
C GLY A 87 -5.06 -17.47 -8.01
N ILE A 88 -4.72 -16.71 -6.94
CA ILE A 88 -5.07 -17.08 -5.55
C ILE A 88 -6.58 -17.13 -5.31
N GLU A 89 -7.38 -16.38 -6.06
CA GLU A 89 -8.86 -16.36 -5.95
C GLU A 89 -9.49 -17.75 -6.00
N ILE A 90 -8.93 -18.64 -6.84
CA ILE A 90 -9.42 -20.02 -6.98
C ILE A 90 -9.20 -20.75 -5.66
N SER A 91 -7.99 -20.67 -5.10
CA SER A 91 -7.63 -21.26 -3.82
C SER A 91 -8.49 -20.70 -2.68
N ILE A 92 -8.79 -19.42 -2.69
CA ILE A 92 -9.61 -18.78 -1.65
C ILE A 92 -11.04 -19.28 -1.70
N LYS A 93 -11.66 -19.29 -2.88
CA LYS A 93 -13.00 -19.86 -3.06
C LYS A 93 -13.05 -21.32 -2.62
N MET A 94 -12.00 -22.09 -2.94
CA MET A 94 -11.85 -23.49 -2.57
C MET A 94 -11.78 -23.69 -1.05
N ILE A 95 -10.87 -22.98 -0.37
CA ILE A 95 -10.64 -23.14 1.07
C ILE A 95 -11.78 -22.53 1.89
N THR A 96 -12.32 -21.38 1.48
CA THR A 96 -13.50 -20.79 2.14
C THR A 96 -14.68 -21.74 2.08
N ARG A 97 -14.92 -22.38 0.92
CA ARG A 97 -15.97 -23.41 0.82
C ARG A 97 -15.72 -24.61 1.75
N LEU A 98 -14.47 -25.03 1.94
CA LEU A 98 -14.16 -26.09 2.91
C LEU A 98 -14.47 -25.66 4.35
N ILE A 99 -14.12 -24.42 4.72
CA ILE A 99 -14.47 -23.84 6.02
C ILE A 99 -16.00 -23.84 6.19
N GLU A 100 -16.75 -23.32 5.22
CA GLU A 100 -18.21 -23.25 5.30
C GLU A 100 -18.88 -24.63 5.35
N ASN A 101 -18.31 -25.64 4.69
CA ASN A 101 -18.81 -27.01 4.81
C ASN A 101 -18.67 -27.56 6.24
N GLU A 102 -17.55 -27.25 6.92
CA GLU A 102 -17.34 -27.66 8.32
C GLU A 102 -18.28 -26.91 9.27
N VAL A 103 -18.51 -25.62 9.02
CA VAL A 103 -19.51 -24.82 9.74
C VAL A 103 -20.90 -25.41 9.55
N ALA A 104 -21.29 -25.75 8.32
CA ALA A 104 -22.57 -26.40 8.01
C ALA A 104 -22.70 -27.79 8.65
N ALA A 105 -21.58 -28.50 8.86
CA ALA A 105 -21.53 -29.77 9.60
C ALA A 105 -21.61 -29.60 11.13
N GLY A 106 -21.74 -28.36 11.63
CA GLY A 106 -21.93 -28.05 13.05
C GLY A 106 -20.64 -27.77 13.82
N ILE A 107 -19.51 -27.55 13.12
CA ILE A 107 -18.25 -27.16 13.76
C ILE A 107 -18.16 -25.64 13.81
N PRO A 108 -18.18 -25.01 15.00
CA PRO A 108 -18.13 -23.55 15.08
C PRO A 108 -16.77 -23.02 14.61
N ARG A 109 -16.73 -21.82 14.02
CA ARG A 109 -15.49 -21.21 13.48
C ARG A 109 -14.35 -21.13 14.51
N ASN A 110 -14.68 -20.87 15.78
CA ASN A 110 -13.73 -20.88 16.89
C ASN A 110 -13.21 -22.28 17.30
N ARG A 111 -13.55 -23.32 16.54
CA ARG A 111 -13.02 -24.68 16.60
C ARG A 111 -12.41 -25.14 15.27
N ILE A 112 -12.28 -24.23 14.30
CA ILE A 112 -11.65 -24.49 13.00
C ILE A 112 -10.30 -23.79 12.97
N ILE A 113 -9.24 -24.50 12.59
CA ILE A 113 -7.89 -23.96 12.40
C ILE A 113 -7.55 -24.11 10.91
N LEU A 114 -7.06 -23.02 10.31
CA LEU A 114 -6.50 -23.05 8.96
C LEU A 114 -4.97 -22.99 9.06
N GLY A 115 -4.27 -23.89 8.41
CA GLY A 115 -2.81 -23.86 8.43
C GLY A 115 -2.18 -24.34 7.15
N GLY A 116 -0.85 -24.24 7.07
CA GLY A 116 -0.12 -24.81 5.96
C GLY A 116 1.40 -24.67 6.05
N LEU A 117 2.07 -25.31 5.11
CA LEU A 117 3.53 -25.29 4.93
C LEU A 117 3.92 -24.48 3.69
N SER A 118 4.95 -23.65 3.79
CA SER A 118 5.51 -22.89 2.66
C SER A 118 4.42 -22.09 1.92
N GLN A 119 4.22 -22.29 0.61
CA GLN A 119 3.16 -21.62 -0.16
C GLN A 119 1.76 -21.87 0.44
N GLY A 120 1.50 -23.06 1.01
CA GLY A 120 0.24 -23.34 1.70
C GLY A 120 0.09 -22.55 2.99
N GLY A 121 1.17 -22.35 3.75
CA GLY A 121 1.15 -21.50 4.94
C GLY A 121 0.94 -20.02 4.59
N ALA A 122 1.52 -19.56 3.48
CA ALA A 122 1.30 -18.22 2.95
C ALA A 122 -0.17 -18.00 2.54
N THR A 123 -0.77 -19.02 1.91
CA THR A 123 -2.20 -19.02 1.54
C THR A 123 -3.10 -19.04 2.78
N ALA A 124 -2.74 -19.80 3.81
CA ALA A 124 -3.47 -19.84 5.08
C ALA A 124 -3.46 -18.48 5.80
N LEU A 125 -2.30 -17.81 5.85
CA LEU A 125 -2.18 -16.45 6.35
C LEU A 125 -3.06 -15.50 5.54
N TYR A 126 -2.89 -15.50 4.21
CA TYR A 126 -3.63 -14.63 3.32
C TYR A 126 -5.15 -14.74 3.52
N ILE A 127 -5.70 -15.96 3.50
CA ILE A 127 -7.14 -16.19 3.72
C ILE A 127 -7.55 -15.70 5.09
N GLY A 128 -6.82 -16.09 6.14
CA GLY A 128 -7.21 -15.77 7.50
C GLY A 128 -7.23 -14.27 7.80
N TYR A 129 -6.38 -13.47 7.15
CA TYR A 129 -6.42 -12.00 7.22
C TYR A 129 -7.61 -11.38 6.47
N HIS A 130 -8.21 -12.10 5.52
CA HIS A 130 -9.33 -11.64 4.69
C HIS A 130 -10.70 -12.21 5.11
N LEU A 131 -10.75 -13.11 6.10
CA LEU A 131 -12.01 -13.63 6.60
C LEU A 131 -12.78 -12.56 7.38
N GLN A 132 -14.05 -12.37 7.04
CA GLN A 132 -14.95 -11.46 7.78
C GLN A 132 -15.19 -11.93 9.22
N GLU A 133 -15.26 -13.25 9.41
CA GLU A 133 -15.42 -13.88 10.72
C GLU A 133 -14.16 -14.69 11.07
N PRO A 134 -13.55 -14.45 12.24
CA PRO A 134 -12.29 -15.09 12.60
C PRO A 134 -12.47 -16.60 12.87
N LEU A 135 -11.43 -17.37 12.53
CA LEU A 135 -11.28 -18.77 12.91
C LEU A 135 -10.66 -18.90 14.31
N CYS A 136 -10.55 -20.13 14.82
CA CYS A 136 -9.84 -20.42 16.08
C CYS A 136 -8.37 -19.98 16.04
N GLY A 137 -7.73 -20.07 14.87
CA GLY A 137 -6.33 -19.70 14.70
C GLY A 137 -5.79 -20.07 13.34
N ILE A 138 -4.57 -19.59 13.07
CA ILE A 138 -3.82 -19.87 11.85
C ILE A 138 -2.50 -20.55 12.22
N ILE A 139 -2.12 -21.61 11.49
CA ILE A 139 -0.80 -22.25 11.61
C ILE A 139 0.01 -21.98 10.34
N ALA A 140 1.11 -21.25 10.46
CA ALA A 140 2.00 -20.93 9.34
C ALA A 140 3.38 -21.57 9.54
N LEU A 141 3.69 -22.62 8.78
CA LEU A 141 4.96 -23.35 8.87
C LEU A 141 5.87 -22.97 7.71
N SER A 142 7.07 -22.46 8.02
CA SER A 142 8.07 -22.05 7.01
C SER A 142 7.46 -21.21 5.89
N ALA A 143 6.58 -20.28 6.27
CA ALA A 143 5.72 -19.51 5.38
C ALA A 143 6.14 -18.04 5.35
N TYR A 144 5.47 -17.28 4.50
CA TYR A 144 5.60 -15.83 4.38
C TYR A 144 4.21 -15.23 4.23
N LEU A 145 4.07 -13.94 4.53
CA LEU A 145 2.83 -13.22 4.24
C LEU A 145 2.93 -12.73 2.78
N PRO A 146 2.06 -13.19 1.86
CA PRO A 146 2.00 -12.59 0.53
C PRO A 146 1.51 -11.15 0.62
N ASP A 147 1.68 -10.38 -0.45
CA ASP A 147 1.09 -9.05 -0.54
C ASP A 147 -0.42 -9.12 -0.22
N LEU A 148 -0.83 -8.50 0.88
CA LEU A 148 -2.20 -8.51 1.40
C LEU A 148 -3.13 -7.54 0.67
N ASN A 149 -2.74 -7.05 -0.51
CA ASN A 149 -3.62 -6.26 -1.34
C ASN A 149 -4.99 -6.98 -1.47
N PRO A 150 -6.11 -6.33 -1.07
CA PRO A 150 -7.42 -6.97 -1.06
C PRO A 150 -7.82 -7.43 -2.46
N LEU A 151 -8.25 -8.70 -2.59
CA LEU A 151 -8.66 -9.28 -3.89
C LEU A 151 -9.82 -8.56 -4.57
N ASP A 152 -10.63 -7.85 -3.80
CA ASP A 152 -11.86 -7.21 -4.28
C ASP A 152 -11.88 -5.69 -4.12
N GLN A 153 -10.73 -5.07 -3.84
CA GLN A 153 -10.60 -3.63 -4.05
C GLN A 153 -9.34 -3.35 -4.86
N ARG A 154 -9.42 -3.54 -6.18
CA ARG A 154 -8.67 -2.65 -7.06
C ARG A 154 -9.09 -1.24 -6.65
N HIS A 155 -8.21 -0.53 -5.98
CA HIS A 155 -8.41 0.90 -5.76
C HIS A 155 -8.68 1.53 -7.13
N THR A 156 -9.58 2.50 -7.16
CA THR A 156 -9.91 3.18 -8.42
C THR A 156 -9.20 4.52 -8.52
N ALA A 157 -8.49 4.92 -7.48
CA ALA A 157 -7.72 6.14 -7.41
C ALA A 157 -6.49 5.98 -6.52
N THR A 158 -5.47 6.80 -6.75
CA THR A 158 -4.21 6.76 -6.01
C THR A 158 -3.81 8.16 -5.54
N LEU A 159 -3.38 8.27 -4.28
CA LEU A 159 -2.72 9.45 -3.72
C LEU A 159 -1.25 9.10 -3.47
N ILE A 160 -0.32 9.75 -4.16
CA ILE A 160 1.11 9.66 -3.89
C ILE A 160 1.47 10.84 -2.98
N LEU A 161 1.83 10.56 -1.72
CA LEU A 161 2.03 11.58 -0.69
C LEU A 161 3.49 11.60 -0.19
N LEU A 162 4.18 12.70 -0.42
CA LEU A 162 5.61 12.88 -0.13
C LEU A 162 5.82 13.54 1.24
N HIS A 163 6.64 12.94 2.10
CA HIS A 163 6.94 13.44 3.44
C HIS A 163 7.93 14.63 3.43
N GLY A 164 8.09 15.29 4.58
CA GLY A 164 9.04 16.40 4.76
C GLY A 164 10.52 15.97 4.76
N ARG A 165 11.43 16.94 4.65
CA ARG A 165 12.89 16.68 4.69
C ARG A 165 13.29 16.06 6.03
N GLY A 166 14.09 15.00 6.00
CA GLY A 166 14.61 14.31 7.18
C GLY A 166 13.62 13.33 7.83
N ASP A 167 12.40 13.26 7.33
CA ASP A 167 11.38 12.32 7.79
C ASP A 167 11.48 10.97 7.04
N GLN A 168 10.63 10.01 7.42
CA GLN A 168 10.45 8.74 6.72
C GLN A 168 8.95 8.46 6.55
N ALA A 169 8.61 7.75 5.48
CA ALA A 169 7.22 7.44 5.13
C ALA A 169 6.44 6.75 6.28
N HIS A 170 7.08 5.84 7.03
CA HIS A 170 6.45 5.16 8.16
C HIS A 170 5.99 6.14 9.25
N TRP A 171 6.85 7.10 9.63
CA TRP A 171 6.52 8.08 10.67
C TRP A 171 5.52 9.11 10.18
N PHE A 172 5.66 9.52 8.92
CA PHE A 172 4.71 10.41 8.28
C PHE A 172 3.30 9.80 8.17
N ALA A 173 3.21 8.48 7.90
CA ALA A 173 1.94 7.76 7.81
C ALA A 173 1.16 7.74 9.13
N HIS A 174 1.85 7.67 10.28
CA HIS A 174 1.23 7.57 11.60
C HIS A 174 1.27 8.87 12.41
N GLY A 175 2.02 9.87 11.94
CA GLY A 175 2.04 11.22 12.51
C GLY A 175 0.89 12.08 12.00
N TRP A 176 0.89 13.37 12.36
CA TRP A 176 0.08 14.38 11.66
C TRP A 176 -1.45 14.15 11.76
N GLY A 177 -1.94 13.89 12.98
CA GLY A 177 -3.39 13.80 13.25
C GLY A 177 -4.09 12.54 12.70
N GLY A 178 -3.33 11.50 12.34
CA GLY A 178 -3.90 10.26 11.76
C GLY A 178 -4.42 10.47 10.35
N MET A 179 -3.76 11.32 9.56
CA MET A 179 -4.18 11.67 8.19
C MET A 179 -4.40 10.43 7.32
N ASN A 180 -3.51 9.45 7.39
CA ASN A 180 -3.61 8.21 6.62
C ASN A 180 -4.86 7.40 7.02
N GLU A 181 -5.07 7.18 8.32
CA GLU A 181 -6.22 6.44 8.84
C GLU A 181 -7.54 7.16 8.55
N ASN A 182 -7.56 8.50 8.65
CA ASN A 182 -8.73 9.32 8.34
C ASN A 182 -9.08 9.29 6.85
N ILE A 183 -8.09 9.44 5.96
CA ILE A 183 -8.33 9.37 4.51
C ILE A 183 -8.78 7.96 4.12
N ALA A 184 -8.08 6.92 4.57
CA ALA A 184 -8.43 5.53 4.26
C ALA A 184 -9.83 5.17 4.76
N GLY A 185 -10.22 5.65 5.95
CA GLY A 185 -11.56 5.43 6.50
C GLY A 185 -12.69 6.16 5.75
N LYS A 186 -12.41 7.32 5.14
CA LYS A 186 -13.41 8.15 4.43
C LYS A 186 -13.41 7.96 2.91
N ILE A 187 -12.35 7.39 2.33
CA ILE A 187 -12.20 7.14 0.88
C ILE A 187 -11.66 5.72 0.66
N PRO A 188 -12.47 4.67 0.85
CA PRO A 188 -12.00 3.28 0.89
C PRO A 188 -11.42 2.80 -0.46
N TYR A 189 -11.81 3.41 -1.58
CA TYR A 189 -11.32 3.07 -2.92
C TYR A 189 -10.02 3.81 -3.31
N LEU A 190 -9.43 4.59 -2.39
CA LEU A 190 -8.18 5.32 -2.61
C LEU A 190 -7.00 4.55 -2.03
N LYS A 191 -6.01 4.23 -2.87
CA LYS A 191 -4.70 3.75 -2.42
C LYS A 191 -3.82 4.96 -2.07
N ILE A 192 -3.14 4.91 -0.93
CA ILE A 192 -2.16 5.92 -0.53
C ILE A 192 -0.77 5.32 -0.64
N ILE A 193 0.10 5.95 -1.44
CA ILE A 193 1.50 5.57 -1.62
C ILE A 193 2.37 6.64 -0.96
N MET A 194 3.14 6.25 0.05
CA MET A 194 4.10 7.12 0.73
C MET A 194 5.52 6.59 0.50
N PRO A 195 6.25 7.10 -0.51
CA PRO A 195 7.63 6.69 -0.75
C PRO A 195 8.59 7.34 0.25
N ASN A 196 9.70 6.67 0.54
CA ASN A 196 10.81 7.28 1.26
C ASN A 196 11.64 8.15 0.30
N ALA A 197 12.00 9.34 0.77
CA ALA A 197 12.96 10.19 0.06
C ALA A 197 14.32 9.49 -0.07
N PRO A 198 15.04 9.67 -1.20
CA PRO A 198 16.40 9.17 -1.32
C PRO A 198 17.32 9.86 -0.31
N ASN A 199 18.37 9.15 0.13
CA ASN A 199 19.44 9.76 0.92
C ASN A 199 20.32 10.62 0.01
N GLN A 200 20.25 11.95 0.20
CA GLN A 200 20.98 12.92 -0.61
C GLN A 200 21.75 13.90 0.28
N PRO A 201 22.91 14.43 -0.18
CA PRO A 201 23.60 15.51 0.52
C PRO A 201 22.71 16.75 0.63
N VAL A 202 22.65 17.34 1.83
CA VAL A 202 21.92 18.58 2.09
C VAL A 202 22.89 19.66 2.53
N ALA A 203 23.03 20.73 1.75
CA ALA A 203 23.96 21.84 1.99
C ALA A 203 23.71 22.52 3.33
N LEU A 204 22.43 22.70 3.70
CA LEU A 204 22.03 23.21 5.01
C LEU A 204 22.53 22.36 6.19
N ASN A 205 22.80 21.06 5.97
CA ASN A 205 23.28 20.13 6.98
C ASN A 205 24.75 19.73 6.74
N ASN A 206 25.60 20.70 6.37
CA ASN A 206 27.03 20.50 6.07
C ASN A 206 27.29 19.41 5.01
N ASN A 207 26.40 19.27 4.03
CA ASN A 207 26.41 18.22 3.00
C ASN A 207 26.34 16.78 3.54
N LEU A 208 25.92 16.58 4.79
CA LEU A 208 25.67 15.25 5.32
C LEU A 208 24.46 14.61 4.60
N PRO A 209 24.56 13.34 4.17
CA PRO A 209 23.44 12.63 3.57
C PRO A 209 22.30 12.44 4.57
N MET A 210 21.07 12.73 4.12
CA MET A 210 19.84 12.46 4.87
C MET A 210 18.67 12.27 3.91
N PRO A 211 17.51 11.75 4.37
CA PRO A 211 16.31 11.65 3.54
C PRO A 211 15.88 13.04 3.06
N ALA A 212 16.02 13.30 1.76
CA ALA A 212 15.69 14.60 1.16
C ALA A 212 15.31 14.43 -0.31
N TRP A 213 14.29 15.16 -0.76
CA TRP A 213 13.84 15.11 -2.15
C TRP A 213 14.74 15.92 -3.09
N PHE A 214 15.39 16.95 -2.57
CA PHE A 214 16.38 17.75 -3.27
C PHE A 214 17.29 18.46 -2.26
N ASN A 215 18.42 18.96 -2.73
CA ASN A 215 19.37 19.71 -1.92
C ASN A 215 18.75 21.05 -1.46
N THR A 216 18.56 21.24 -0.16
CA THR A 216 18.20 22.54 0.42
C THR A 216 19.44 23.34 0.74
N VAL A 217 19.55 24.55 0.20
CA VAL A 217 20.70 25.45 0.34
C VAL A 217 20.45 26.51 1.40
N SER A 218 19.23 27.05 1.47
CA SER A 218 18.93 28.18 2.35
C SER A 218 17.69 27.92 3.19
N LEU A 219 17.63 28.48 4.41
CA LEU A 219 16.39 28.60 5.18
C LEU A 219 15.73 29.98 5.11
N THR A 220 16.27 30.90 4.32
CA THR A 220 15.83 32.29 4.28
C THR A 220 15.49 32.77 2.88
N ASP A 221 16.13 32.22 1.85
CA ASP A 221 15.87 32.53 0.44
C ASP A 221 15.75 31.24 -0.38
N ARG A 222 14.52 30.90 -0.74
CA ARG A 222 14.19 29.68 -1.50
C ARG A 222 14.60 29.75 -2.96
N ASN A 223 14.94 30.93 -3.48
CA ASN A 223 15.49 31.04 -4.83
C ASN A 223 16.92 30.50 -4.92
N LEU A 224 17.60 30.31 -3.80
CA LEU A 224 18.91 29.67 -3.76
C LEU A 224 18.85 28.14 -3.81
N ASP A 225 17.66 27.56 -3.62
CA ASP A 225 17.47 26.12 -3.74
C ASP A 225 17.52 25.77 -5.23
N SER A 226 18.72 25.45 -5.73
CA SER A 226 19.02 25.12 -7.14
C SER A 226 18.36 23.84 -7.65
N CYS A 227 17.47 23.24 -6.86
CA CYS A 227 16.83 21.95 -7.13
C CYS A 227 17.82 20.82 -7.44
N GLN A 228 19.09 20.94 -7.02
CA GLN A 228 20.09 19.92 -7.26
C GLN A 228 19.62 18.59 -6.63
N GLY A 229 19.66 17.52 -7.43
CA GLY A 229 19.18 16.20 -7.02
C GLY A 229 17.68 15.95 -7.22
N ILE A 230 16.87 16.97 -7.55
CA ILE A 230 15.42 16.79 -7.72
C ILE A 230 15.06 15.78 -8.80
N ASN A 231 15.90 15.63 -9.82
CA ASN A 231 15.71 14.66 -10.91
C ASN A 231 15.67 13.20 -10.42
N ILE A 232 16.33 12.88 -9.30
CA ILE A 232 16.24 11.54 -8.69
C ILE A 232 14.84 11.33 -8.14
N SER A 233 14.30 12.32 -7.43
CA SER A 233 12.94 12.30 -6.89
C SER A 233 11.89 12.28 -7.98
N ILE A 234 12.07 13.04 -9.07
CA ILE A 234 11.19 13.01 -10.23
C ILE A 234 11.15 11.60 -10.83
N LYS A 235 12.29 10.92 -10.99
CA LYS A 235 12.31 9.53 -11.48
C LYS A 235 11.52 8.58 -10.58
N ILE A 236 11.63 8.72 -9.25
CA ILE A 236 10.85 7.92 -8.30
C ILE A 236 9.36 8.19 -8.50
N ILE A 237 8.95 9.46 -8.55
CA ILE A 237 7.55 9.86 -8.74
C ILE A 237 6.99 9.35 -10.08
N THR A 238 7.73 9.52 -11.17
CA THR A 238 7.35 9.03 -12.50
C THR A 238 7.17 7.51 -12.49
N GLN A 239 8.11 6.77 -11.89
CA GLN A 239 7.99 5.31 -11.80
C GLN A 239 6.76 4.87 -11.00
N LEU A 240 6.44 5.56 -9.90
CA LEU A 240 5.23 5.27 -9.12
C LEU A 240 3.95 5.55 -9.94
N ILE A 241 3.92 6.65 -10.69
CA ILE A 241 2.80 6.96 -11.59
C ILE A 241 2.68 5.87 -12.66
N ASP A 242 3.78 5.49 -13.31
CA ASP A 242 3.79 4.47 -14.37
C ASP A 242 3.29 3.11 -13.86
N ASN A 243 3.65 2.73 -12.63
CA ASN A 243 3.18 1.50 -12.00
C ASN A 243 1.66 1.53 -11.80
N GLU A 244 1.10 2.66 -11.40
CA GLU A 244 -0.34 2.81 -11.17
C GLU A 244 -1.12 2.86 -12.50
N LEU A 245 -0.56 3.51 -13.53
CA LEU A 245 -1.10 3.46 -14.89
C LEU A 245 -1.11 2.02 -15.42
N ALA A 246 -0.03 1.26 -15.22
CA ALA A 246 0.06 -0.15 -15.60
C ALA A 246 -0.93 -1.05 -14.81
N ALA A 247 -1.26 -0.66 -13.57
CA ALA A 247 -2.30 -1.30 -12.76
C ALA A 247 -3.73 -0.92 -13.21
N GLY A 248 -3.88 -0.05 -14.20
CA GLY A 248 -5.15 0.35 -14.77
C GLY A 248 -5.80 1.58 -14.11
N ILE A 249 -5.06 2.31 -13.27
CA ILE A 249 -5.54 3.56 -12.66
C ILE A 249 -5.42 4.70 -13.68
N PRO A 250 -6.51 5.36 -14.07
CA PRO A 250 -6.44 6.48 -14.99
C PRO A 250 -5.64 7.65 -14.43
N ARG A 251 -4.90 8.37 -15.28
CA ARG A 251 -4.03 9.50 -14.88
C ARG A 251 -4.76 10.60 -14.11
N ASN A 252 -6.01 10.88 -14.49
CA ASN A 252 -6.90 11.83 -13.81
C ASN A 252 -7.45 11.34 -12.46
N ARG A 253 -7.14 10.10 -12.06
CA ARG A 253 -7.45 9.52 -10.75
C ARG A 253 -6.21 9.29 -9.89
N ILE A 254 -5.06 9.80 -10.32
CA ILE A 254 -3.84 9.85 -9.53
C ILE A 254 -3.68 11.29 -9.01
N ILE A 255 -3.47 11.47 -7.72
CA ILE A 255 -3.18 12.75 -7.06
C ILE A 255 -1.74 12.72 -6.56
N LEU A 256 -0.99 13.79 -6.80
CA LEU A 256 0.33 13.97 -6.23
C LEU A 256 0.25 14.99 -5.09
N GLY A 257 0.88 14.72 -3.96
CA GLY A 257 0.91 15.71 -2.91
C GLY A 257 2.02 15.50 -1.91
N GLY A 258 2.10 16.39 -0.93
CA GLY A 258 3.05 16.21 0.15
C GLY A 258 3.12 17.38 1.12
N PHE A 259 3.94 17.19 2.14
CA PHE A 259 4.17 18.14 3.21
C PHE A 259 5.56 18.77 3.11
N SER A 260 5.68 20.09 3.33
CA SER A 260 6.95 20.81 3.38
C SER A 260 7.80 20.56 2.11
N GLN A 261 8.98 19.95 2.23
CA GLN A 261 9.81 19.61 1.07
C GLN A 261 9.12 18.62 0.10
N GLY A 262 8.31 17.70 0.61
CA GLY A 262 7.52 16.78 -0.22
C GLY A 262 6.43 17.51 -1.01
N GLY A 263 5.78 18.51 -0.40
CA GLY A 263 4.85 19.40 -1.09
C GLY A 263 5.55 20.25 -2.15
N ALA A 264 6.74 20.77 -1.85
CA ALA A 264 7.56 21.52 -2.80
C ALA A 264 7.95 20.68 -4.02
N THR A 265 8.32 19.42 -3.79
CA THR A 265 8.67 18.47 -4.84
C THR A 265 7.45 18.07 -5.65
N SER A 266 6.28 17.94 -5.01
CA SER A 266 5.02 17.65 -5.69
C SER A 266 4.62 18.77 -6.67
N LEU A 267 4.74 20.02 -6.24
CA LEU A 267 4.49 21.19 -7.09
C LEU A 267 5.49 21.23 -8.26
N TYR A 268 6.78 21.12 -7.96
CA TYR A 268 7.83 21.19 -8.97
C TYR A 268 7.70 20.07 -10.01
N ALA A 269 7.52 18.83 -9.57
CA ALA A 269 7.42 17.67 -10.44
C ALA A 269 6.12 17.73 -11.25
N GLY A 270 4.98 17.94 -10.60
CA GLY A 270 3.67 17.90 -11.22
C GLY A 270 3.50 18.94 -12.33
N TYR A 271 3.90 20.19 -12.10
CA TYR A 271 3.80 21.25 -13.12
C TYR A 271 4.89 21.22 -14.18
N ASN A 272 5.83 20.26 -14.09
CA ASN A 272 6.83 19.99 -15.12
C ASN A 272 6.54 18.69 -15.90
N MET A 273 5.39 18.04 -15.68
CA MET A 273 5.00 16.82 -16.40
C MET A 273 4.51 17.13 -17.82
N GLN A 274 4.52 16.10 -18.67
CA GLN A 274 4.00 16.16 -20.04
C GLN A 274 2.47 16.08 -20.11
N GLU A 275 1.84 15.48 -19.11
CA GLU A 275 0.40 15.27 -19.03
C GLU A 275 -0.10 15.61 -17.62
N PRO A 276 -1.38 16.00 -17.46
CA PRO A 276 -1.94 16.34 -16.15
C PRO A 276 -2.28 15.08 -15.35
N LEU A 277 -2.23 15.20 -14.02
CA LEU A 277 -2.79 14.24 -13.07
C LEU A 277 -4.20 14.70 -12.64
N GLY A 278 -4.82 14.00 -11.69
CA GLY A 278 -6.11 14.39 -11.10
C GLY A 278 -6.06 15.70 -10.30
N GLY A 279 -4.86 16.08 -9.82
CA GLY A 279 -4.57 17.32 -9.11
C GLY A 279 -3.35 17.22 -8.19
N ILE A 280 -3.02 18.33 -7.53
CA ILE A 280 -1.94 18.45 -6.55
C ILE A 280 -2.47 18.93 -5.19
N VAL A 281 -2.04 18.29 -4.11
CA VAL A 281 -2.24 18.73 -2.72
C VAL A 281 -0.89 19.13 -2.12
N ALA A 282 -0.73 20.38 -1.69
CA ALA A 282 0.51 20.83 -1.05
C ALA A 282 0.25 21.42 0.34
N LEU A 283 0.89 20.84 1.35
CA LEU A 283 0.72 21.20 2.76
C LEU A 283 1.99 21.91 3.26
N SER A 284 1.85 23.15 3.75
CA SER A 284 2.93 24.00 4.25
C SER A 284 4.17 23.99 3.37
N ALA A 285 3.96 24.24 2.07
CA ALA A 285 4.94 24.02 1.01
C ALA A 285 5.35 25.33 0.31
N TYR A 286 6.30 25.22 -0.62
CA TYR A 286 6.80 26.32 -1.45
C TYR A 286 7.31 25.75 -2.79
N LEU A 287 7.42 26.56 -3.84
CA LEU A 287 8.06 26.16 -5.08
C LEU A 287 9.56 26.51 -5.01
N PRO A 288 10.47 25.53 -5.19
CA PRO A 288 11.89 25.82 -5.22
C PRO A 288 12.27 26.46 -6.57
N ASP A 289 13.32 27.29 -6.57
CA ASP A 289 13.74 28.08 -7.74
C ASP A 289 12.60 28.90 -8.38
N LEU A 290 11.73 29.47 -7.54
CA LEU A 290 10.48 30.14 -7.90
C LEU A 290 10.62 31.05 -9.13
N ARG A 291 11.62 31.95 -9.13
CA ARG A 291 11.81 32.95 -10.19
C ARG A 291 12.08 32.38 -11.57
N ASN A 292 12.69 31.20 -11.66
CA ASN A 292 13.03 30.55 -12.92
C ASN A 292 12.06 29.42 -13.28
N TYR A 293 11.15 29.06 -12.37
CA TYR A 293 10.21 27.97 -12.59
C TYR A 293 9.10 28.36 -13.57
N ILE A 294 8.96 27.58 -14.64
CA ILE A 294 7.92 27.75 -15.67
C ILE A 294 7.02 26.51 -15.68
N VAL A 295 5.71 26.74 -15.56
CA VAL A 295 4.68 25.70 -15.64
C VAL A 295 4.54 25.26 -17.10
N GLN A 296 4.57 23.94 -17.34
CA GLN A 296 4.33 23.37 -18.66
C GLN A 296 2.87 23.59 -19.10
N ASP A 297 2.67 24.03 -20.36
CA ASP A 297 1.34 24.36 -20.87
C ASP A 297 0.35 23.19 -20.76
N ALA A 298 0.82 21.97 -20.97
CA ALA A 298 0.01 20.75 -20.95
C ALA A 298 -0.64 20.44 -19.59
N VAL A 299 -0.15 21.04 -18.50
CA VAL A 299 -0.56 20.72 -17.13
C VAL A 299 -1.10 21.92 -16.35
N LYS A 300 -1.25 23.09 -16.98
CA LYS A 300 -1.82 24.29 -16.34
C LYS A 300 -3.24 24.08 -15.81
N SER A 301 -4.02 23.21 -16.46
CA SER A 301 -5.38 22.87 -16.04
C SER A 301 -5.43 21.89 -14.86
N MET A 302 -4.29 21.33 -14.43
CA MET A 302 -4.23 20.42 -13.30
C MET A 302 -4.66 21.17 -12.02
N PRO A 303 -5.67 20.67 -11.29
CA PRO A 303 -6.17 21.36 -10.11
C PRO A 303 -5.13 21.42 -8.98
N LEU A 304 -5.08 22.55 -8.28
CA LEU A 304 -4.25 22.74 -7.09
C LEU A 304 -5.07 23.05 -5.85
N ILE A 305 -4.73 22.40 -4.73
CA ILE A 305 -5.06 22.91 -3.41
C ILE A 305 -3.80 23.00 -2.55
N MET A 306 -3.59 24.18 -1.98
CA MET A 306 -2.52 24.47 -1.04
C MET A 306 -3.11 24.77 0.32
N PHE A 307 -2.43 24.33 1.37
CA PHE A 307 -2.75 24.68 2.75
C PHE A 307 -1.50 25.16 3.45
N HIS A 308 -1.66 26.10 4.38
CA HIS A 308 -0.51 26.69 5.07
C HIS A 308 -0.90 27.29 6.42
N GLY A 309 0.00 27.23 7.39
CA GLY A 309 -0.15 27.92 8.67
C GLY A 309 0.39 29.35 8.65
N GLU A 310 -0.38 30.33 9.14
CA GLU A 310 0.05 31.73 9.19
C GLU A 310 1.22 31.94 10.18
N LYS A 311 1.32 31.10 11.22
CA LYS A 311 2.41 31.12 12.22
C LYS A 311 3.52 30.12 11.90
N ASP A 312 3.60 29.64 10.65
CA ASP A 312 4.71 28.81 10.22
C ASP A 312 6.00 29.65 10.07
N HIS A 313 6.97 29.36 10.95
CA HIS A 313 8.28 30.01 10.94
C HIS A 313 9.37 29.16 10.27
N ILE A 314 9.07 27.91 9.89
CA ILE A 314 9.99 26.99 9.22
C ILE A 314 9.85 27.14 7.71
N VAL A 315 8.61 27.05 7.22
CA VAL A 315 8.22 27.40 5.85
C VAL A 315 7.31 28.61 5.95
N LYS A 316 7.88 29.81 5.78
CA LYS A 316 7.15 31.06 5.96
C LYS A 316 5.92 31.10 5.06
N ILE A 317 4.77 31.53 5.61
CA ILE A 317 3.53 31.72 4.86
C ILE A 317 3.72 32.58 3.59
N SER A 318 4.61 33.57 3.64
CA SER A 318 4.95 34.40 2.48
C SER A 318 5.46 33.56 1.31
N TRP A 319 6.22 32.49 1.54
CA TRP A 319 6.70 31.61 0.47
C TRP A 319 5.57 30.79 -0.15
N GLY A 320 4.60 30.33 0.66
CA GLY A 320 3.39 29.66 0.17
C GLY A 320 2.53 30.58 -0.68
N GLN A 321 2.35 31.85 -0.23
CA GLN A 321 1.62 32.87 -0.97
C GLN A 321 2.32 33.27 -2.27
N ASP A 322 3.64 33.50 -2.25
CA ASP A 322 4.45 33.80 -3.44
C ASP A 322 4.38 32.65 -4.45
N THR A 323 4.45 31.40 -3.95
CA THR A 323 4.28 30.18 -4.77
C THR A 323 2.92 30.15 -5.44
N PHE A 324 1.85 30.30 -4.66
CA PHE A 324 0.49 30.25 -5.19
C PHE A 324 0.26 31.35 -6.23
N LYS A 325 0.70 32.57 -5.94
CA LYS A 325 0.61 33.70 -6.88
C LYS A 325 1.39 33.43 -8.17
N HIS A 326 2.63 32.93 -8.08
CA HIS A 326 3.45 32.62 -9.25
C HIS A 326 2.80 31.56 -10.16
N LEU A 327 2.22 30.51 -9.56
CA LEU A 327 1.50 29.48 -10.31
C LEU A 327 0.22 30.05 -10.94
N GLN A 328 -0.53 30.87 -10.21
CA GLN A 328 -1.74 31.53 -10.71
C GLN A 328 -1.44 32.49 -11.87
N ASP A 329 -0.37 33.29 -11.77
CA ASP A 329 0.07 34.21 -12.83
C ASP A 329 0.48 33.45 -14.12
N GLN A 330 0.85 32.16 -14.00
CA GLN A 330 1.12 31.27 -15.14
C GLN A 330 -0.09 30.48 -15.63
N GLY A 331 -1.27 30.68 -15.05
CA GLY A 331 -2.54 30.08 -15.50
C GLY A 331 -2.95 28.81 -14.76
N VAL A 332 -2.31 28.47 -13.65
CA VAL A 332 -2.75 27.36 -12.78
C VAL A 332 -4.03 27.76 -12.04
N ASN A 333 -5.03 26.88 -12.04
CA ASN A 333 -6.24 27.05 -11.26
C ASN A 333 -6.13 26.31 -9.92
N GLY A 334 -6.37 27.01 -8.82
CA GLY A 334 -6.33 26.40 -7.50
C GLY A 334 -6.81 27.28 -6.37
N GLN A 335 -6.58 26.80 -5.15
CA GLN A 335 -6.90 27.50 -3.91
C GLN A 335 -5.72 27.41 -2.93
N LEU A 336 -5.52 28.48 -2.15
CA LEU A 336 -4.66 28.50 -0.97
C LEU A 336 -5.53 28.75 0.26
N ILE A 337 -5.55 27.80 1.18
CA ILE A 337 -6.26 27.88 2.45
C ILE A 337 -5.24 28.14 3.55
N VAL A 338 -5.48 29.18 4.36
CA VAL A 338 -4.55 29.59 5.42
C VAL A 338 -5.22 29.42 6.78
N TYR A 339 -4.52 28.77 7.71
CA TYR A 339 -4.95 28.58 9.09
C TYR A 339 -4.21 29.58 10.02
N PRO A 340 -4.91 30.54 10.66
CA PRO A 340 -4.26 31.64 11.39
C PRO A 340 -3.36 31.22 12.55
N GLU A 341 -3.71 30.14 13.26
CA GLU A 341 -2.99 29.70 14.45
C GLU A 341 -2.00 28.56 14.18
N LEU A 342 -2.06 27.97 12.97
CA LEU A 342 -1.25 26.83 12.60
C LEU A 342 0.21 27.24 12.37
N ARG A 343 1.12 26.42 12.87
CA ARG A 343 2.58 26.54 12.68
C ARG A 343 3.04 25.57 11.59
N HIS A 344 4.24 25.00 11.70
CA HIS A 344 4.72 23.96 10.80
C HIS A 344 4.22 22.57 11.22
N ASP A 345 2.90 22.37 11.12
CA ASP A 345 2.22 21.14 11.52
C ASP A 345 0.99 20.89 10.63
N VAL A 346 0.29 19.78 10.82
CA VAL A 346 -1.05 19.52 10.24
C VAL A 346 -2.06 19.32 11.36
N ILE A 347 -3.26 19.86 11.13
CA ILE A 347 -4.38 19.78 12.06
C ILE A 347 -5.56 18.99 11.47
N PRO A 348 -6.45 18.43 12.30
CA PRO A 348 -7.60 17.66 11.81
C PRO A 348 -8.49 18.40 10.81
N GLU A 349 -8.68 19.71 10.99
CA GLU A 349 -9.49 20.56 10.09
C GLU A 349 -8.87 20.63 8.69
N GLU A 350 -7.54 20.67 8.60
CA GLU A 350 -6.79 20.62 7.35
C GLU A 350 -6.93 19.25 6.68
N VAL A 351 -6.84 18.16 7.46
CA VAL A 351 -7.08 16.81 6.96
C VAL A 351 -8.50 16.66 6.42
N ASP A 352 -9.51 17.17 7.12
CA ASP A 352 -10.90 17.12 6.67
C ASP A 352 -11.11 17.90 5.37
N ALA A 353 -10.46 19.06 5.22
CA ALA A 353 -10.50 19.83 3.98
C ALA A 353 -9.79 19.10 2.82
N VAL A 354 -8.66 18.43 3.08
CA VAL A 354 -8.01 17.55 2.10
C VAL A 354 -8.94 16.43 1.66
N ILE A 355 -9.61 15.76 2.61
CA ILE A 355 -10.55 14.68 2.31
C ILE A 355 -11.71 15.17 1.46
N ALA A 356 -12.32 16.31 1.81
CA ALA A 356 -13.41 16.89 1.04
C ALA A 356 -12.97 17.23 -0.39
N TRP A 357 -11.77 17.78 -0.54
CA TRP A 357 -11.20 18.07 -1.85
C TRP A 357 -10.95 16.78 -2.65
N LEU A 358 -10.32 15.77 -2.05
CA LEU A 358 -10.08 14.47 -2.68
C LEU A 358 -11.39 13.81 -3.14
N GLN A 359 -12.43 13.78 -2.31
CA GLN A 359 -13.75 13.23 -2.66
C GLN A 359 -14.39 13.96 -3.85
N SER A 360 -14.23 15.29 -3.93
CA SER A 360 -14.73 16.07 -5.08
C SER A 360 -13.99 15.76 -6.39
N ARG A 361 -12.69 15.42 -6.30
CA ARG A 361 -11.85 15.10 -7.46
C ARG A 361 -11.92 13.64 -7.88
N LEU A 362 -12.14 12.76 -6.92
CA LEU A 362 -12.11 11.31 -7.05
C LEU A 362 -13.45 10.72 -6.59
N PRO A 363 -14.58 11.00 -7.28
CA PRO A 363 -15.85 10.38 -6.92
C PRO A 363 -15.75 8.86 -7.03
N SER A 364 -16.52 8.14 -6.20
CA SER A 364 -16.64 6.68 -6.31
C SER A 364 -17.12 6.31 -7.71
N VAL A 365 -16.51 5.28 -8.30
CA VAL A 365 -16.82 4.77 -9.64
C VAL A 365 -17.12 3.29 -9.62
#